data_AF-A0A934DL21-F1
#
_entry.id   AF-A0A934DL21-F1
#
_cell.length_a   1.000
_cell.length_b   1.000
_cell.length_c   1.000
_cell.angle_alpha   90.00
_cell.angle_beta   90.00
_cell.angle_gamma   90.00
#
_symmetry.space_group_name_H-M   'P 1'
#
loop_
_entity.id
_entity.type
_entity.pdbx_description
1 polymer ?
#
loop_
_entity_poly.entity_id
_entity_poly.type
_entity_poly.pdbx_seq_one_letter_code
_entity_poly.pdbx_strand_id
1 'polypeptide(L)'
;MSRPDPRRELVRFARLAARQGYMVASDGNLSLRLDGERLLITPSGALKARLRPSDILEVDLEGRLLAGQGQPSAELGLHLAAYQAQPQAGAVIHAHPPLATAITLAGQVLMVEALPELLYSLGKVPTVAYATPGSAELARAAAPHLAGQRAVLLARHGTLTTGPDLAGAWALTEKLEHAAGMQIAAASLGGLQTLPPQEQARLKALGGGQAQAAPLPLALRVELKRLPATSDFAVEKIHADARGQAHLIIDDRAIRRVCVLTLAAGAGYRGGHLHWHKSEGFYVYQGRARAELVCAVSGERLELDLAVGDRLWIPAGIAHRFAAIEDVTFVEFTDSPYRAEDDVAFNF
;
A
#
# COMPACT_ATOMS: atom_id res chain seq x y z
N MET A 1 19.24 -7.07 -32.19
CA MET A 1 17.80 -7.34 -32.49
C MET A 1 17.14 -6.01 -32.78
N SER A 2 16.39 -5.87 -33.88
CA SER A 2 15.69 -4.62 -34.21
C SER A 2 14.69 -4.27 -33.09
N ARG A 3 14.64 -3.00 -32.68
CA ARG A 3 13.70 -2.53 -31.66
C ARG A 3 12.28 -2.75 -32.20
N PRO A 4 11.36 -3.38 -31.45
CA PRO A 4 10.00 -3.63 -31.94
C PRO A 4 9.30 -2.32 -32.31
N ASP A 5 8.50 -2.36 -33.38
CA ASP A 5 7.75 -1.20 -33.87
C ASP A 5 6.83 -0.63 -32.75
N PRO A 6 7.04 0.63 -32.31
CA PRO A 6 6.31 1.21 -31.20
C PRO A 6 4.79 1.30 -31.45
N ARG A 7 4.36 1.38 -32.73
CA ARG A 7 2.94 1.37 -33.08
C ARG A 7 2.29 0.01 -32.79
N ARG A 8 3.02 -1.09 -33.00
CA ARG A 8 2.55 -2.44 -32.65
C ARG A 8 2.39 -2.60 -31.16
N GLU A 9 3.29 -2.04 -30.38
CA GLU A 9 3.20 -2.09 -28.93
C GLU A 9 1.99 -1.31 -28.40
N LEU A 10 1.79 -0.08 -28.86
CA LEU A 10 0.62 0.74 -28.50
C LEU A 10 -0.69 0.01 -28.84
N VAL A 11 -0.79 -0.57 -30.03
CA VAL A 11 -1.96 -1.39 -30.42
C VAL A 11 -2.13 -2.62 -29.53
N ARG A 12 -1.05 -3.28 -29.11
CA ARG A 12 -1.12 -4.43 -28.19
C ARG A 12 -1.78 -4.05 -26.88
N PHE A 13 -1.38 -2.93 -26.28
CA PHE A 13 -1.96 -2.44 -25.03
C PHE A 13 -3.38 -1.90 -25.21
N ALA A 14 -3.70 -1.22 -26.30
CA ALA A 14 -5.06 -0.79 -26.59
C ALA A 14 -6.03 -1.99 -26.70
N ARG A 15 -5.62 -3.06 -27.38
CA ARG A 15 -6.40 -4.30 -27.47
C ARG A 15 -6.46 -5.06 -26.15
N LEU A 16 -5.41 -5.00 -25.31
CA LEU A 16 -5.44 -5.54 -23.96
C LEU A 16 -6.48 -4.82 -23.10
N ALA A 17 -6.45 -3.49 -23.08
CA ALA A 17 -7.40 -2.67 -22.35
C ALA A 17 -8.85 -2.93 -22.78
N ALA A 18 -9.09 -3.07 -24.08
CA ALA A 18 -10.40 -3.44 -24.61
C ALA A 18 -10.85 -4.84 -24.15
N ARG A 19 -9.96 -5.84 -24.15
CA ARG A 19 -10.27 -7.20 -23.68
C ARG A 19 -10.58 -7.27 -22.18
N GLN A 20 -9.91 -6.45 -21.38
CA GLN A 20 -10.18 -6.34 -19.94
C GLN A 20 -11.46 -5.54 -19.64
N GLY A 21 -12.09 -4.93 -20.65
CA GLY A 21 -13.28 -4.11 -20.46
C GLY A 21 -12.99 -2.70 -19.93
N TYR A 22 -11.73 -2.26 -19.91
CA TYR A 22 -11.35 -0.92 -19.43
C TYR A 22 -11.47 0.15 -20.52
N MET A 23 -11.65 -0.25 -21.78
CA MET A 23 -11.91 0.64 -22.91
C MET A 23 -13.00 0.02 -23.77
N VAL A 24 -14.25 0.42 -23.52
CA VAL A 24 -15.41 -0.11 -24.21
C VAL A 24 -15.59 0.65 -25.53
N ALA A 25 -15.81 -0.07 -26.63
CA ALA A 25 -15.99 0.50 -27.95
C ALA A 25 -14.87 1.50 -28.35
N SER A 26 -15.23 2.77 -28.57
CA SER A 26 -14.33 3.85 -28.98
C SER A 26 -13.64 4.57 -27.82
N ASP A 27 -14.00 4.23 -26.59
CA ASP A 27 -13.60 4.96 -25.39
C ASP A 27 -12.13 4.73 -25.04
N GLY A 28 -11.63 5.55 -24.12
CA GLY A 28 -10.23 5.56 -23.70
C GLY A 28 -9.27 5.94 -24.83
N ASN A 29 -8.00 6.13 -24.48
CA ASN A 29 -6.94 6.48 -25.42
C ASN A 29 -5.56 6.21 -24.81
N LEU A 30 -4.59 5.93 -25.68
CA LEU A 30 -3.22 5.66 -25.29
C LEU A 30 -2.28 6.51 -26.13
N SER A 31 -1.20 6.99 -25.50
CA SER A 31 -0.08 7.60 -26.20
C SER A 31 1.25 7.03 -25.75
N LEU A 32 2.22 7.09 -26.65
CA LEU A 32 3.60 6.66 -26.43
C LEU A 32 4.55 7.72 -26.99
N ARG A 33 5.51 8.16 -26.19
CA ARG A 33 6.56 9.07 -26.60
C ARG A 33 7.50 8.35 -27.57
N LEU A 34 7.64 8.91 -28.77
CA LEU A 34 8.55 8.38 -29.78
C LEU A 34 9.97 8.91 -29.54
N ASP A 35 10.08 10.19 -29.23
CA ASP A 35 11.33 10.90 -28.90
C ASP A 35 11.06 12.20 -28.10
N GLY A 36 12.01 13.13 -28.11
CA GLY A 36 11.91 14.40 -27.37
C GLY A 36 10.79 15.32 -27.85
N GLU A 37 10.30 15.16 -29.08
CA GLU A 37 9.39 16.11 -29.74
C GLU A 37 8.09 15.47 -30.22
N ARG A 38 8.05 14.14 -30.36
CA ARG A 38 6.96 13.43 -31.04
C ARG A 38 6.30 12.37 -30.17
N LEU A 39 4.98 12.27 -30.31
CA LEU A 39 4.13 11.30 -29.63
C LEU A 39 3.36 10.47 -30.66
N LEU A 40 3.19 9.19 -30.37
CA LEU A 40 2.20 8.33 -31.00
C LEU A 40 0.90 8.38 -30.19
N ILE A 41 -0.26 8.44 -30.84
CA ILE A 41 -1.56 8.45 -30.16
C ILE A 41 -2.63 7.65 -30.93
N THR A 42 -3.55 7.04 -30.19
CA THR A 42 -4.75 6.41 -30.79
C THR A 42 -5.66 7.46 -31.46
N PRO A 43 -6.22 7.16 -32.64
CA PRO A 43 -7.17 8.05 -33.31
C PRO A 43 -8.52 8.13 -32.58
N SER A 44 -9.22 9.24 -32.78
CA SER A 44 -10.59 9.45 -32.27
C SER A 44 -11.59 8.48 -32.92
N GLY A 45 -12.59 8.04 -32.16
CA GLY A 45 -13.68 7.17 -32.63
C GLY A 45 -13.28 5.73 -32.97
N ALA A 46 -12.01 5.37 -32.88
CA ALA A 46 -11.57 4.02 -33.24
C ALA A 46 -11.87 2.99 -32.16
N LEU A 47 -12.42 1.85 -32.59
CA LEU A 47 -12.66 0.69 -31.73
C LEU A 47 -11.33 0.08 -31.28
N LYS A 48 -11.01 0.17 -29.98
CA LYS A 48 -9.70 -0.21 -29.45
C LYS A 48 -9.34 -1.68 -29.69
N ALA A 49 -10.34 -2.56 -29.68
CA ALA A 49 -10.19 -3.98 -30.01
C ALA A 49 -9.78 -4.26 -31.47
N ARG A 50 -10.01 -3.32 -32.40
CA ARG A 50 -9.77 -3.48 -33.84
C ARG A 50 -8.65 -2.64 -34.40
N LEU A 51 -8.03 -1.78 -33.58
CA LEU A 51 -6.91 -0.91 -33.98
C LEU A 51 -5.80 -1.72 -34.66
N ARG A 52 -5.24 -1.18 -35.75
CA ARG A 52 -4.07 -1.70 -36.46
C ARG A 52 -2.91 -0.71 -36.29
N PRO A 53 -1.64 -1.15 -36.42
CA PRO A 53 -0.48 -0.24 -36.30
C PRO A 53 -0.54 0.93 -37.28
N SER A 54 -1.11 0.72 -38.47
CA SER A 54 -1.33 1.76 -39.49
C SER A 54 -2.34 2.84 -39.10
N ASP A 55 -3.20 2.57 -38.11
CA ASP A 55 -4.22 3.52 -37.65
C ASP A 55 -3.66 4.50 -36.60
N ILE A 56 -2.46 4.24 -36.06
CA ILE A 56 -1.85 5.09 -35.04
C ILE A 56 -1.36 6.40 -35.67
N LEU A 57 -1.60 7.50 -34.98
CA LEU A 57 -1.24 8.84 -35.44
C LEU A 57 0.04 9.32 -34.75
N GLU A 58 0.77 10.21 -35.40
CA GLU A 58 1.94 10.89 -34.84
C GLU A 58 1.63 12.38 -34.70
N VAL A 59 1.89 12.93 -33.52
CA VAL A 59 1.67 14.34 -33.19
C VAL A 59 2.91 14.95 -32.54
N ASP A 60 3.08 16.26 -32.65
CA ASP A 60 4.07 17.01 -31.84
C ASP A 60 3.56 17.30 -30.43
N LEU A 61 4.40 17.91 -29.58
CA LEU A 61 4.04 18.30 -28.21
C LEU A 61 3.08 19.49 -28.15
N GLU A 62 2.86 20.19 -29.26
CA GLU A 62 1.84 21.22 -29.44
C GLU A 62 0.49 20.63 -29.89
N GLY A 63 0.45 19.32 -30.15
CA GLY A 63 -0.75 18.57 -30.54
C GLY A 63 -1.09 18.62 -32.03
N ARG A 64 -0.18 19.08 -32.88
CA ARG A 64 -0.37 19.10 -34.34
C ARG A 64 -0.11 17.71 -34.91
N LEU A 65 -0.95 17.31 -35.85
CA LEU A 65 -0.80 16.04 -36.57
C LEU A 65 0.40 16.10 -37.52
N LEU A 66 1.39 15.23 -37.32
CA LEU A 66 2.58 15.10 -38.16
C LEU A 66 2.42 13.98 -39.20
N ALA A 67 1.83 12.85 -38.81
CA ALA A 67 1.64 11.70 -39.70
C ALA A 67 0.45 10.81 -39.31
N GLY A 68 -0.11 10.10 -40.31
CA GLY A 68 -1.26 9.21 -40.17
C GLY A 68 -2.54 9.80 -40.78
N GLN A 69 -3.62 9.01 -40.81
CA GLN A 69 -4.91 9.42 -41.38
C GLN A 69 -5.99 9.45 -40.30
N GLY A 70 -6.72 10.57 -40.20
CA GLY A 70 -7.81 10.76 -39.24
C GLY A 70 -7.53 11.89 -38.26
N GLN A 71 -8.29 11.92 -37.16
CA GLN A 71 -8.14 12.91 -36.09
C GLN A 71 -7.52 12.24 -34.86
N PRO A 72 -6.56 12.88 -34.18
CA PRO A 72 -6.11 12.47 -32.84
C PRO A 72 -7.29 12.34 -31.88
N SER A 73 -7.11 11.57 -30.80
CA SER A 73 -8.12 11.49 -29.73
C SER A 73 -8.60 12.89 -29.33
N ALA A 74 -9.91 13.03 -29.08
CA ALA A 74 -10.48 14.27 -28.52
C ALA A 74 -9.81 14.67 -27.19
N GLU A 75 -9.16 13.72 -26.53
CA GLU A 75 -8.49 13.90 -25.24
C GLU A 75 -6.98 14.05 -25.34
N LEU A 76 -6.46 14.33 -26.54
CA LEU A 76 -5.05 14.65 -26.74
C LEU A 76 -4.57 15.74 -25.75
N GLY A 77 -5.40 16.75 -25.47
CA GLY A 77 -5.06 17.79 -24.49
C GLY A 77 -4.75 17.25 -23.08
N LEU A 78 -5.40 16.16 -22.65
CA LEU A 78 -5.14 15.51 -21.37
C LEU A 78 -3.78 14.78 -21.37
N HIS A 79 -3.44 14.14 -22.49
CA HIS A 79 -2.13 13.51 -22.70
C HIS A 79 -1.00 14.53 -22.72
N LEU A 80 -1.19 15.65 -23.44
CA LEU A 80 -0.20 16.74 -23.49
C LEU A 80 0.02 17.35 -22.10
N ALA A 81 -1.04 17.56 -21.33
CA ALA A 81 -0.93 18.02 -19.93
C ALA A 81 -0.11 17.04 -19.07
N ALA A 82 -0.28 15.74 -19.25
CA ALA A 82 0.51 14.72 -18.56
C ALA A 82 2.00 14.76 -18.96
N TYR A 83 2.32 14.84 -20.24
CA TYR A 83 3.70 14.94 -20.71
C TYR A 83 4.38 16.25 -20.32
N GLN A 84 3.64 17.35 -20.27
CA GLN A 84 4.14 18.64 -19.81
C GLN A 84 4.42 18.63 -18.31
N ALA A 85 3.53 18.04 -17.51
CA ALA A 85 3.69 17.91 -16.07
C ALA A 85 4.77 16.90 -15.69
N GLN A 86 5.02 15.89 -16.54
CA GLN A 86 6.03 14.84 -16.33
C GLN A 86 6.87 14.66 -17.61
N PRO A 87 7.91 15.49 -17.82
CA PRO A 87 8.76 15.42 -19.00
C PRO A 87 9.40 14.04 -19.24
N GLN A 88 9.63 13.27 -18.17
CA GLN A 88 10.17 11.91 -18.18
C GLN A 88 9.14 10.82 -18.53
N ALA A 89 7.86 11.15 -18.65
CA ALA A 89 6.83 10.17 -19.01
C ALA A 89 7.08 9.67 -20.44
N GLY A 90 7.15 8.35 -20.58
CA GLY A 90 7.25 7.67 -21.86
C GLY A 90 5.88 7.25 -22.40
N ALA A 91 4.91 6.96 -21.56
CA ALA A 91 3.56 6.60 -22.00
C ALA A 91 2.48 7.18 -21.09
N VAL A 92 1.30 7.37 -21.67
CA VAL A 92 0.09 7.80 -20.97
C VAL A 92 -1.07 6.91 -21.39
N ILE A 93 -1.84 6.42 -20.42
CA ILE A 93 -3.04 5.61 -20.65
C ILE A 93 -4.21 6.28 -19.96
N HIS A 94 -5.18 6.73 -20.75
CA HIS A 94 -6.49 7.09 -20.28
C HIS A 94 -7.47 5.93 -20.53
N ALA A 95 -8.04 5.41 -19.45
CA ALA A 95 -8.94 4.26 -19.49
C ALA A 95 -10.15 4.49 -18.60
N HIS A 96 -11.17 3.65 -18.74
CA HIS A 96 -12.39 3.63 -17.94
C HIS A 96 -12.57 2.29 -17.19
N PRO A 97 -11.67 1.89 -16.28
CA PRO A 97 -11.85 0.68 -15.47
C PRO A 97 -13.16 0.77 -14.65
N PRO A 98 -14.04 -0.24 -14.70
CA PRO A 98 -15.38 -0.15 -14.13
C PRO A 98 -15.42 0.16 -12.63
N LEU A 99 -14.61 -0.53 -11.82
CA LEU A 99 -14.64 -0.39 -10.36
C LEU A 99 -13.99 0.93 -9.92
N ALA A 100 -12.86 1.31 -10.52
CA ALA A 100 -12.24 2.61 -10.26
C ALA A 100 -13.18 3.77 -10.62
N THR A 101 -13.91 3.64 -11.72
CA THR A 101 -14.91 4.63 -12.13
C THR A 101 -16.10 4.64 -11.16
N ALA A 102 -16.57 3.47 -10.72
CA ALA A 102 -17.66 3.32 -9.75
C ALA A 102 -17.37 4.00 -8.40
N ILE A 103 -16.12 3.95 -7.92
CA ILE A 103 -15.69 4.70 -6.72
C ILE A 103 -16.00 6.19 -6.87
N THR A 104 -15.67 6.78 -8.03
CA THR A 104 -15.97 8.22 -8.27
C THR A 104 -17.46 8.50 -8.39
N LEU A 105 -18.23 7.58 -8.98
CA LEU A 105 -19.69 7.71 -9.11
C LEU A 105 -20.39 7.63 -7.75
N ALA A 106 -19.84 6.85 -6.83
CA ALA A 106 -20.29 6.74 -5.44
C ALA A 106 -19.86 7.92 -4.55
N GLY A 107 -19.12 8.90 -5.10
CA GLY A 107 -18.58 10.02 -4.33
C GLY A 107 -17.53 9.60 -3.30
N GLN A 108 -16.93 8.41 -3.47
CA GLN A 108 -15.94 7.86 -2.55
C GLN A 108 -14.53 8.25 -2.97
N VAL A 109 -13.62 8.32 -2.00
CA VAL A 109 -12.19 8.47 -2.24
C VAL A 109 -11.58 7.07 -2.35
N LEU A 110 -10.72 6.86 -3.36
CA LEU A 110 -9.99 5.61 -3.50
C LEU A 110 -8.91 5.49 -2.43
N MET A 111 -9.01 4.46 -1.61
CA MET A 111 -8.11 4.17 -0.51
C MET A 111 -7.02 3.20 -0.98
N VAL A 112 -5.80 3.71 -1.13
CA VAL A 112 -4.63 2.91 -1.55
C VAL A 112 -3.75 2.50 -0.37
N GLU A 113 -4.02 3.07 0.81
CA GLU A 113 -3.30 2.85 2.06
C GLU A 113 -3.64 1.51 2.74
N ALA A 114 -4.56 0.72 2.19
CA ALA A 114 -4.92 -0.59 2.75
C ALA A 114 -3.96 -1.72 2.40
N LEU A 115 -3.27 -1.63 1.26
CA LEU A 115 -2.35 -2.68 0.79
C LEU A 115 -0.97 -2.08 0.50
N PRO A 116 0.12 -2.69 1.03
CA PRO A 116 1.46 -2.15 0.87
C PRO A 116 1.88 -1.93 -0.59
N GLU A 117 1.56 -2.88 -1.46
CA GLU A 117 1.89 -2.86 -2.88
C GLU A 117 1.13 -1.79 -3.67
N LEU A 118 -0.08 -1.42 -3.24
CA LEU A 118 -0.86 -0.33 -3.81
C LEU A 118 -0.25 1.00 -3.40
N LEU A 119 -0.02 1.20 -2.10
CA LEU A 119 0.56 2.42 -1.58
C LEU A 119 1.96 2.68 -2.15
N TYR A 120 2.80 1.65 -2.22
CA TYR A 120 4.15 1.75 -2.78
C TYR A 120 4.17 2.19 -4.24
N SER A 121 3.22 1.71 -5.05
CA SER A 121 3.26 1.91 -6.50
C SER A 121 2.43 3.09 -7.00
N LEU A 122 1.22 3.25 -6.46
CA LEU A 122 0.32 4.34 -6.82
C LEU A 122 0.64 5.62 -6.06
N GLY A 123 1.25 5.53 -4.87
CA GLY A 123 1.48 6.69 -4.02
C GLY A 123 0.15 7.30 -3.60
N LYS A 124 -0.07 8.58 -3.91
CA LYS A 124 -1.35 9.25 -3.66
C LYS A 124 -2.13 9.31 -4.97
N VAL A 125 -3.39 8.89 -4.94
CA VAL A 125 -4.29 8.94 -6.10
C VAL A 125 -5.35 10.02 -5.90
N PRO A 126 -5.16 11.23 -6.45
CA PRO A 126 -6.19 12.26 -6.40
C PRO A 126 -7.32 11.94 -7.37
N THR A 127 -8.51 12.44 -7.04
CA THR A 127 -9.65 12.49 -7.96
C THR A 127 -9.78 13.92 -8.49
N VAL A 128 -9.60 14.09 -9.80
CA VAL A 128 -9.82 15.34 -10.50
C VAL A 128 -11.32 15.61 -10.55
N ALA A 129 -11.74 16.83 -10.22
CA ALA A 129 -13.14 17.25 -10.31
C ALA A 129 -13.69 17.08 -11.73
N TYR A 130 -15.00 16.90 -11.84
CA TYR A 130 -15.65 16.70 -13.14
C TYR A 130 -15.45 17.92 -14.05
N ALA A 131 -15.03 17.66 -15.27
CA ALA A 131 -15.06 18.58 -16.39
C ALA A 131 -15.40 17.77 -17.65
N THR A 132 -15.94 18.43 -18.67
CA THR A 132 -16.38 17.76 -19.90
C THR A 132 -15.21 17.02 -20.58
N PRO A 133 -15.33 15.73 -20.94
CA PRO A 133 -14.32 14.98 -21.68
C PRO A 133 -13.88 15.70 -22.96
N GLY A 134 -12.59 15.61 -23.28
CA GLY A 134 -11.98 16.32 -24.42
C GLY A 134 -11.90 17.85 -24.32
N SER A 135 -12.33 18.46 -23.22
CA SER A 135 -12.25 19.90 -23.02
C SER A 135 -10.88 20.36 -22.52
N ALA A 136 -10.51 21.61 -22.84
CA ALA A 136 -9.35 22.27 -22.24
C ALA A 136 -9.49 22.43 -20.72
N GLU A 137 -10.72 22.50 -20.21
CA GLU A 137 -11.00 22.56 -18.76
C GLU A 137 -10.55 21.29 -18.05
N LEU A 138 -10.84 20.11 -18.61
CA LEU A 138 -10.39 18.83 -18.05
C LEU A 138 -8.85 18.76 -17.98
N ALA A 139 -8.17 19.15 -19.05
CA ALA A 139 -6.71 19.18 -19.08
C ALA A 139 -6.13 20.13 -18.01
N ARG A 140 -6.69 21.34 -17.87
CA ARG A 140 -6.29 22.31 -16.83
C ARG A 140 -6.58 21.81 -15.42
N ALA A 141 -7.71 21.14 -15.20
CA ALA A 141 -8.08 20.59 -13.91
C ALA A 141 -7.17 19.42 -13.51
N ALA A 142 -6.73 18.60 -14.47
CA ALA A 142 -5.85 17.46 -14.21
C ALA A 142 -4.38 17.86 -14.00
N ALA A 143 -3.88 18.90 -14.69
CA ALA A 143 -2.47 19.27 -14.70
C ALA A 143 -1.82 19.44 -13.29
N PRO A 144 -2.44 20.11 -12.30
CA PRO A 144 -1.87 20.26 -10.96
C PRO A 144 -1.64 18.92 -10.24
N HIS A 145 -2.48 17.93 -10.52
CA HIS A 145 -2.37 16.60 -9.93
C HIS A 145 -1.28 15.77 -10.61
N LEU A 146 -1.09 15.97 -11.91
CA LEU A 146 -0.12 15.24 -12.71
C LEU A 146 1.33 15.64 -12.44
N ALA A 147 1.59 16.80 -11.84
CA ALA A 147 2.95 17.25 -11.50
C ALA A 147 3.67 16.36 -10.47
N GLY A 148 2.93 15.55 -9.71
CA GLY A 148 3.51 14.67 -8.70
C GLY A 148 2.92 13.27 -8.63
N GLN A 149 1.89 12.97 -9.43
CA GLN A 149 1.19 11.68 -9.38
C GLN A 149 1.16 11.01 -10.75
N ARG A 150 1.51 9.73 -10.75
CA ARG A 150 1.49 8.89 -11.96
C ARG A 150 0.15 8.23 -12.23
N ALA A 151 -0.81 8.40 -11.33
CA ALA A 151 -2.13 7.82 -11.41
C ALA A 151 -3.14 8.79 -10.80
N VAL A 152 -4.18 9.11 -11.55
CA VAL A 152 -5.29 9.97 -11.08
C VAL A 152 -6.62 9.37 -11.51
N LEU A 153 -7.65 9.59 -10.70
CA LEU A 153 -9.04 9.37 -11.09
C LEU A 153 -9.60 10.66 -11.70
N LEU A 154 -10.51 10.53 -12.66
CA LEU A 154 -11.28 11.61 -13.25
C LEU A 154 -12.74 11.39 -12.86
N ALA A 155 -13.32 12.30 -12.07
CA ALA A 155 -14.65 12.11 -11.51
C ALA A 155 -15.70 11.86 -12.60
N ARG A 156 -16.48 10.78 -12.45
CA ARG A 156 -17.56 10.38 -13.38
C ARG A 156 -17.06 10.13 -14.82
N HIS A 157 -15.80 9.76 -14.97
CA HIS A 157 -15.17 9.63 -16.28
C HIS A 157 -14.23 8.43 -16.37
N GLY A 158 -13.19 8.34 -15.54
CA GLY A 158 -12.26 7.21 -15.60
C GLY A 158 -10.93 7.47 -14.90
N THR A 159 -9.84 6.99 -15.49
CA THR A 159 -8.48 7.07 -14.93
C THR A 159 -7.49 7.62 -15.94
N LEU A 160 -6.45 8.30 -15.48
CA LEU A 160 -5.29 8.64 -16.29
C LEU A 160 -4.03 8.19 -15.57
N THR A 161 -3.17 7.45 -16.27
CA THR A 161 -1.91 6.95 -15.73
C THR A 161 -0.72 7.28 -16.63
N THR A 162 0.44 7.51 -16.03
CA THR A 162 1.70 7.80 -16.70
C THR A 162 2.76 6.79 -16.30
N GLY A 163 3.66 6.46 -17.23
CA GLY A 163 4.74 5.51 -16.98
C GLY A 163 5.97 5.76 -17.85
N PRO A 164 7.11 5.12 -17.54
CA PRO A 164 8.30 5.17 -18.40
C PRO A 164 8.06 4.51 -19.76
N ASP A 165 7.10 3.59 -19.83
CA ASP A 165 6.61 2.91 -21.01
C ASP A 165 5.14 2.50 -20.82
N LEU A 166 4.54 1.89 -21.85
CA LEU A 166 3.15 1.43 -21.81
C LEU A 166 2.91 0.36 -20.74
N ALA A 167 3.91 -0.48 -20.44
CA ALA A 167 3.79 -1.51 -19.41
C ALA A 167 3.70 -0.90 -18.01
N GLY A 168 4.52 0.11 -17.71
CA GLY A 168 4.48 0.85 -16.46
C GLY A 168 3.17 1.62 -16.26
N ALA A 169 2.69 2.32 -17.30
CA ALA A 169 1.39 3.01 -17.24
C ALA A 169 0.24 2.01 -17.06
N TRP A 170 0.27 0.90 -17.79
CA TRP A 170 -0.75 -0.15 -17.71
C TRP A 170 -0.80 -0.80 -16.32
N ALA A 171 0.36 -1.10 -15.73
CA ALA A 171 0.44 -1.67 -14.38
C ALA A 171 -0.23 -0.77 -13.34
N LEU A 172 -0.10 0.56 -13.46
CA LEU A 172 -0.81 1.49 -12.58
C LEU A 172 -2.32 1.49 -12.84
N THR A 173 -2.75 1.37 -14.10
CA THR A 173 -4.17 1.25 -14.46
C THR A 173 -4.80 0.01 -13.83
N GLU A 174 -4.12 -1.14 -13.91
CA GLU A 174 -4.59 -2.39 -13.26
C GLU A 174 -4.64 -2.26 -11.74
N LYS A 175 -3.67 -1.57 -11.14
CA LYS A 175 -3.65 -1.34 -9.69
C LYS A 175 -4.75 -0.41 -9.21
N LEU A 176 -5.13 0.60 -9.99
CA LEU A 176 -6.30 1.44 -9.68
C LEU A 176 -7.58 0.60 -9.63
N GLU A 177 -7.79 -0.26 -10.63
CA GLU A 177 -8.95 -1.16 -10.66
C GLU A 177 -8.92 -2.16 -9.50
N HIS A 178 -7.75 -2.75 -9.21
CA HIS A 178 -7.58 -3.67 -8.09
C HIS A 178 -7.87 -3.00 -6.75
N ALA A 179 -7.34 -1.78 -6.52
CA ALA A 179 -7.60 -0.99 -5.32
C ALA A 179 -9.10 -0.74 -5.13
N ALA A 180 -9.80 -0.36 -6.20
CA ALA A 180 -11.22 -0.11 -6.16
C ALA A 180 -12.02 -1.39 -5.86
N GLY A 181 -11.65 -2.51 -6.48
CA GLY A 181 -12.26 -3.81 -6.20
C GLY A 181 -12.08 -4.26 -4.74
N MET A 182 -10.88 -4.10 -4.19
CA MET A 182 -10.61 -4.41 -2.78
C MET A 182 -11.40 -3.51 -1.83
N GLN A 183 -11.51 -2.21 -2.14
CA GLN A 183 -12.30 -1.29 -1.33
C GLN A 183 -13.79 -1.61 -1.34
N ILE A 184 -14.35 -1.92 -2.52
CA ILE A 184 -15.75 -2.33 -2.66
C ILE A 184 -16.01 -3.66 -1.93
N ALA A 185 -15.11 -4.64 -2.08
CA ALA A 185 -15.22 -5.93 -1.41
C ALA A 185 -15.08 -5.80 0.13
N ALA A 186 -14.14 -4.98 0.61
CA ALA A 186 -14.00 -4.74 2.04
C ALA A 186 -15.24 -4.05 2.63
N ALA A 187 -15.86 -3.12 1.89
CA ALA A 187 -17.08 -2.45 2.33
C ALA A 187 -18.24 -3.45 2.56
N SER A 188 -18.36 -4.51 1.76
CA SER A 188 -19.38 -5.55 1.98
C SER A 188 -19.07 -6.49 3.15
N LEU A 189 -17.82 -6.52 3.62
CA LEU A 189 -17.35 -7.33 4.75
C LEU A 189 -17.26 -6.55 6.07
N GLY A 190 -17.74 -5.30 6.11
CA GLY A 190 -17.77 -4.48 7.33
C GLY A 190 -16.82 -3.28 7.32
N GLY A 191 -16.09 -3.05 6.23
CA GLY A 191 -15.26 -1.87 6.02
C GLY A 191 -13.80 -2.18 5.71
N LEU A 192 -13.10 -1.18 5.15
CA LEU A 192 -11.69 -1.26 4.80
C LEU A 192 -10.84 -0.71 5.96
N GLN A 193 -9.86 -1.50 6.40
CA GLN A 193 -8.84 -1.04 7.35
C GLN A 193 -7.59 -0.61 6.58
N THR A 194 -7.03 0.54 6.94
CA THR A 194 -5.78 1.02 6.36
C THR A 194 -4.58 0.51 7.15
N LEU A 195 -3.42 0.48 6.50
CA LEU A 195 -2.16 0.20 7.18
C LEU A 195 -1.93 1.21 8.31
N PRO A 196 -1.23 0.83 9.39
CA PRO A 196 -0.85 1.78 10.43
C PRO A 196 -0.11 3.00 9.83
N PRO A 197 -0.34 4.23 10.31
CA PRO A 197 0.24 5.45 9.74
C PRO A 197 1.77 5.42 9.58
N GLN A 198 2.46 4.74 10.50
CA GLN A 198 3.92 4.56 10.44
C GLN A 198 4.34 3.70 9.24
N GLU A 199 3.60 2.63 8.94
CA GLU A 199 3.88 1.78 7.78
C GLU A 199 3.52 2.51 6.48
N GLN A 200 2.45 3.31 6.50
CA GLN A 200 2.14 4.17 5.36
C GLN A 200 3.27 5.16 5.06
N ALA A 201 3.82 5.81 6.10
CA ALA A 201 4.94 6.75 5.95
C ALA A 201 6.20 6.04 5.43
N ARG A 202 6.49 4.84 5.94
CA ARG A 202 7.62 4.02 5.49
C ARG A 202 7.50 3.65 4.01
N LEU A 203 6.34 3.15 3.58
CA LEU A 203 6.10 2.76 2.20
C LEU A 203 6.13 3.95 1.25
N LYS A 204 5.60 5.11 1.67
CA LYS A 204 5.70 6.37 0.91
C LYS A 204 7.15 6.81 0.73
N ALA A 205 8.00 6.63 1.74
CA ALA A 205 9.44 6.92 1.63
C ALA A 205 10.18 5.94 0.71
N LEU A 206 9.75 4.68 0.63
CA LEU A 206 10.33 3.67 -0.27
C LEU A 206 9.89 3.84 -1.73
N GLY A 207 8.68 4.36 -1.98
CA GLY A 207 8.09 4.54 -3.31
C GLY A 207 8.58 5.78 -4.08
N GLY A 208 9.26 6.72 -3.39
CA GLY A 208 10.01 7.82 -4.00
C GLY A 208 11.45 7.38 -4.28
N GLY A 209 11.99 7.67 -5.47
CA GLY A 209 13.25 7.10 -5.97
C GLY A 209 14.43 7.06 -4.98
N GLN A 210 15.07 5.88 -4.94
CA GLN A 210 16.40 5.55 -4.38
C GLN A 210 16.86 6.31 -3.13
N ALA A 211 16.67 5.68 -1.97
CA ALA A 211 17.63 5.75 -0.87
C ALA A 211 17.62 4.41 -0.11
N GLN A 212 18.81 3.85 0.17
CA GLN A 212 18.95 2.81 1.19
C GLN A 212 18.47 3.41 2.52
N ALA A 213 17.34 2.94 3.02
CA ALA A 213 16.78 3.42 4.28
C ALA A 213 17.52 2.79 5.46
N ALA A 214 18.03 3.64 6.34
CA ALA A 214 18.53 3.23 7.65
C ALA A 214 17.38 2.61 8.50
N PRO A 215 17.68 1.63 9.37
CA PRO A 215 16.66 1.01 10.22
C PRO A 215 16.00 2.02 11.16
N LEU A 216 14.68 1.86 11.34
CA LEU A 216 13.84 2.71 12.20
C LEU A 216 14.33 2.71 13.66
N PRO A 217 14.18 3.85 14.38
CA PRO A 217 14.34 3.92 15.82
C PRO A 217 13.50 2.87 16.55
N LEU A 218 14.08 2.15 17.51
CA LEU A 218 13.51 1.03 18.27
C LEU A 218 12.22 1.41 18.99
N ALA A 219 12.11 2.65 19.50
CA ALA A 219 10.90 3.15 20.14
C ALA A 219 9.67 3.17 19.20
N LEU A 220 9.89 3.21 17.88
CA LEU A 220 8.83 3.17 16.86
C LEU A 220 8.55 1.76 16.34
N ARG A 221 9.28 0.76 16.84
CA ARG A 221 9.12 -0.65 16.45
C ARG A 221 8.33 -1.45 17.47
N VAL A 222 8.04 -0.91 18.65
CA VAL A 222 7.29 -1.60 19.72
C VAL A 222 5.97 -0.88 20.02
N GLU A 223 4.94 -1.64 20.38
CA GLU A 223 3.61 -1.11 20.73
C GLU A 223 3.37 -1.30 22.24
N LEU A 224 3.15 -0.20 22.96
CA LEU A 224 2.69 -0.19 24.36
C LEU A 224 1.21 0.22 24.40
N LYS A 225 0.34 -0.69 24.84
CA LYS A 225 -1.09 -0.43 25.00
C LYS A 225 -1.49 -0.64 26.46
N ARG A 226 -2.10 0.37 27.09
CA ARG A 226 -2.68 0.23 28.43
C ARG A 226 -4.10 -0.34 28.31
N LEU A 227 -4.35 -1.48 28.95
CA LEU A 227 -5.66 -2.13 28.98
C LEU A 227 -6.34 -1.91 30.35
N PRO A 228 -7.67 -1.82 30.42
CA PRO A 228 -8.39 -1.66 31.68
C PRO A 228 -8.22 -2.89 32.59
N ALA A 229 -8.08 -2.64 33.90
CA ALA A 229 -7.97 -3.69 34.90
C ALA A 229 -9.33 -4.38 35.11
N THR A 230 -9.43 -5.60 34.59
CA THR A 230 -10.36 -6.74 34.79
C THR A 230 -11.77 -6.64 35.42
N SER A 231 -12.23 -5.57 36.07
CA SER A 231 -13.58 -5.55 36.68
C SER A 231 -14.73 -5.29 35.69
N ASP A 232 -14.45 -4.77 34.49
CA ASP A 232 -15.47 -4.27 33.55
C ASP A 232 -15.60 -5.09 32.24
N PHE A 233 -15.12 -6.32 32.19
CA PHE A 233 -15.33 -7.18 31.01
C PHE A 233 -16.75 -7.75 30.99
N ALA A 234 -17.65 -7.10 30.26
CA ALA A 234 -19.02 -7.54 30.03
C ALA A 234 -19.19 -8.39 28.75
N VAL A 235 -18.44 -9.48 28.57
CA VAL A 235 -18.81 -10.55 27.61
C VAL A 235 -18.23 -11.90 28.08
N GLU A 236 -19.08 -12.92 28.15
CA GLU A 236 -18.74 -14.32 28.45
C GLU A 236 -17.85 -14.92 27.34
N LYS A 237 -16.58 -15.24 27.61
CA LYS A 237 -15.76 -16.19 26.83
C LYS A 237 -14.82 -16.97 27.76
N ILE A 238 -15.39 -17.96 28.44
CA ILE A 238 -14.64 -18.98 29.18
C ILE A 238 -14.53 -20.21 28.26
N HIS A 239 -13.31 -20.63 27.90
CA HIS A 239 -13.08 -21.97 27.35
C HIS A 239 -12.21 -22.75 28.34
N ALA A 240 -12.79 -23.79 28.94
CA ALA A 240 -12.09 -24.68 29.86
C ALA A 240 -11.77 -25.98 29.13
N ASP A 241 -10.50 -26.36 29.09
CA ASP A 241 -10.08 -27.73 28.81
C ASP A 241 -9.27 -28.31 29.98
N ALA A 242 -8.94 -29.60 29.89
CA ALA A 242 -8.33 -30.39 30.95
C ALA A 242 -6.93 -29.92 31.41
N ARG A 243 -6.37 -28.84 30.83
CA ARG A 243 -5.03 -28.33 31.16
C ARG A 243 -5.01 -26.94 31.83
N GLY A 244 -6.15 -26.31 32.08
CA GLY A 244 -6.25 -25.06 32.87
C GLY A 244 -6.99 -23.92 32.16
N GLN A 245 -7.33 -22.88 32.94
CA GLN A 245 -8.11 -21.72 32.49
C GLN A 245 -7.27 -20.75 31.64
N ALA A 246 -7.81 -20.28 30.52
CA ALA A 246 -7.26 -19.18 29.74
C ALA A 246 -8.26 -18.02 29.72
N HIS A 247 -7.78 -16.82 30.06
CA HIS A 247 -8.56 -15.58 29.97
C HIS A 247 -8.44 -15.02 28.56
N LEU A 248 -9.57 -14.75 27.90
CA LEU A 248 -9.60 -14.05 26.64
C LEU A 248 -9.25 -12.57 26.88
N ILE A 249 -7.98 -12.22 26.67
CA ILE A 249 -7.59 -10.83 26.49
C ILE A 249 -7.96 -10.51 25.03
N ILE A 250 -9.01 -9.71 24.83
CA ILE A 250 -9.41 -9.28 23.49
C ILE A 250 -8.26 -8.48 22.88
N ASP A 251 -7.59 -9.10 21.92
CA ASP A 251 -6.83 -8.43 20.88
C ASP A 251 -7.33 -9.03 19.57
N ASP A 252 -7.36 -8.24 18.50
CA ASP A 252 -7.82 -8.66 17.17
C ASP A 252 -6.86 -9.70 16.51
N ARG A 253 -6.17 -10.52 17.31
CA ARG A 253 -5.13 -11.49 16.94
C ARG A 253 -5.41 -12.85 17.58
N ALA A 254 -5.27 -13.91 16.79
CA ALA A 254 -5.43 -15.27 17.27
C ALA A 254 -4.23 -15.68 18.14
N ILE A 255 -4.42 -15.80 19.45
CA ILE A 255 -3.39 -16.26 20.38
C ILE A 255 -3.25 -17.78 20.29
N ARG A 256 -2.04 -18.28 20.05
CA ARG A 256 -1.75 -19.72 19.93
C ARG A 256 -1.11 -20.31 21.18
N ARG A 257 -0.40 -19.51 21.96
CA ARG A 257 0.25 -19.94 23.20
C ARG A 257 0.16 -18.83 24.24
N VAL A 258 -0.04 -19.23 25.48
CA VAL A 258 -0.06 -18.38 26.67
C VAL A 258 0.77 -19.06 27.75
N CYS A 259 1.60 -18.30 28.43
CA CYS A 259 2.32 -18.72 29.63
C CYS A 259 2.16 -17.65 30.70
N VAL A 260 1.94 -18.07 31.94
CA VAL A 260 1.96 -17.17 33.10
C VAL A 260 3.26 -17.39 33.84
N LEU A 261 4.00 -16.31 34.03
CA LEU A 261 5.35 -16.34 34.58
C LEU A 261 5.43 -15.37 35.74
N THR A 262 6.06 -15.79 36.83
CA THR A 262 6.35 -14.95 37.98
C THR A 262 7.87 -14.79 38.12
N LEU A 263 8.31 -13.55 38.32
CA LEU A 263 9.70 -13.19 38.55
C LEU A 263 9.80 -12.40 39.85
N ALA A 264 10.56 -12.91 40.81
CA ALA A 264 10.81 -12.23 42.08
C ALA A 264 11.81 -11.09 41.90
N ALA A 265 11.64 -10.02 42.69
CA ALA A 265 12.57 -8.91 42.72
C ALA A 265 13.99 -9.40 43.07
N GLY A 266 14.99 -9.00 42.29
CA GLY A 266 16.38 -9.40 42.49
C GLY A 266 16.74 -10.82 42.01
N ALA A 267 15.82 -11.59 41.42
CA ALA A 267 16.09 -12.92 40.88
C ALA A 267 16.84 -12.94 39.53
N GLY A 268 17.32 -11.78 39.05
CA GLY A 268 17.93 -11.62 37.73
C GLY A 268 16.91 -11.22 36.66
N TYR A 269 17.07 -11.76 35.44
CA TYR A 269 16.19 -11.46 34.32
C TYR A 269 15.59 -12.73 33.68
N ARG A 270 14.46 -12.55 33.00
CA ARG A 270 13.86 -13.52 32.07
C ARG A 270 13.96 -13.01 30.65
N GLY A 271 13.99 -13.90 29.66
CA GLY A 271 14.36 -13.54 28.28
C GLY A 271 15.85 -13.74 28.06
N GLY A 272 16.54 -12.76 27.47
CA GLY A 272 17.96 -12.90 27.11
C GLY A 272 18.18 -13.49 25.72
N HIS A 273 17.15 -13.45 24.88
CA HIS A 273 17.16 -14.01 23.54
C HIS A 273 16.42 -13.08 22.58
N LEU A 274 16.45 -13.43 21.31
CA LEU A 274 15.70 -12.77 20.25
C LEU A 274 15.05 -13.83 19.37
N HIS A 275 13.94 -13.45 18.74
CA HIS A 275 13.28 -14.24 17.71
C HIS A 275 13.41 -13.60 16.35
N TRP A 276 13.80 -14.33 15.31
CA TRP A 276 13.92 -13.78 13.95
C TRP A 276 12.61 -13.81 13.18
N HIS A 277 11.66 -14.64 13.59
CA HIS A 277 10.39 -14.83 12.89
C HIS A 277 9.17 -14.66 13.81
N LYS A 278 9.26 -15.09 15.06
CA LYS A 278 8.20 -14.98 16.05
C LYS A 278 8.10 -13.56 16.63
N SER A 279 6.87 -13.13 16.88
CA SER A 279 6.56 -11.96 17.71
C SER A 279 5.95 -12.42 19.04
N GLU A 280 6.16 -11.61 20.06
CA GLU A 280 5.76 -11.92 21.42
C GLU A 280 5.06 -10.76 22.10
N GLY A 281 4.05 -11.09 22.88
CA GLY A 281 3.32 -10.16 23.72
C GLY A 281 3.57 -10.45 25.18
N PHE A 282 3.72 -9.38 25.96
CA PHE A 282 3.85 -9.42 27.40
C PHE A 282 2.78 -8.53 28.01
N TYR A 283 2.04 -9.05 28.98
CA TYR A 283 1.06 -8.29 29.75
C TYR A 283 1.36 -8.39 31.23
N VAL A 284 1.50 -7.26 31.91
CA VAL A 284 1.77 -7.25 33.35
C VAL A 284 0.45 -7.40 34.11
N TYR A 285 0.30 -8.54 34.79
CA TYR A 285 -0.88 -8.86 35.58
C TYR A 285 -0.75 -8.36 37.03
N GLN A 286 0.46 -8.43 37.60
CA GLN A 286 0.75 -8.01 38.96
C GLN A 286 2.18 -7.50 39.05
N GLY A 287 2.43 -6.47 39.87
CA GLY A 287 3.76 -5.92 40.12
C GLY A 287 4.27 -5.01 39.00
N ARG A 288 5.59 -4.86 38.92
CA ARG A 288 6.28 -4.02 37.94
C ARG A 288 7.56 -4.67 37.44
N ALA A 289 7.83 -4.51 36.15
CA ALA A 289 9.04 -5.00 35.51
C ALA A 289 9.72 -3.91 34.69
N ARG A 290 11.02 -4.02 34.52
CA ARG A 290 11.78 -3.29 33.51
C ARG A 290 12.01 -4.21 32.32
N ALA A 291 11.58 -3.78 31.15
CA ALA A 291 11.91 -4.41 29.88
C ALA A 291 13.12 -3.70 29.26
N GLU A 292 14.15 -4.45 28.92
CA GLU A 292 15.29 -3.98 28.13
C GLU A 292 15.21 -4.61 26.75
N LEU A 293 15.23 -3.75 25.72
CA LEU A 293 15.03 -4.13 24.33
C LEU A 293 16.25 -3.69 23.52
N VAL A 294 16.74 -4.56 22.64
CA VAL A 294 17.83 -4.27 21.71
C VAL A 294 17.44 -4.68 20.31
N CYS A 295 17.53 -3.76 19.35
CA CYS A 295 17.38 -4.10 17.95
C CYS A 295 18.62 -4.87 17.48
N ALA A 296 18.46 -6.14 17.09
CA ALA A 296 19.59 -6.97 16.65
C ALA A 296 20.28 -6.43 15.37
N VAL A 297 19.56 -5.64 14.58
CA VAL A 297 20.08 -5.08 13.30
C VAL A 297 20.75 -3.72 13.49
N SER A 298 20.15 -2.82 14.28
CA SER A 298 20.68 -1.44 14.45
C SER A 298 21.54 -1.27 15.70
N GLY A 299 21.47 -2.20 16.66
CA GLY A 299 22.16 -2.10 17.95
C GLY A 299 21.53 -1.10 18.92
N GLU A 300 20.45 -0.44 18.52
CA GLU A 300 19.74 0.53 19.35
C GLU A 300 19.10 -0.14 20.56
N ARG A 301 19.08 0.58 21.69
CA ARG A 301 18.59 0.10 22.98
C ARG A 301 17.40 0.94 23.46
N LEU A 302 16.44 0.30 24.12
CA LEU A 302 15.29 0.92 24.74
C LEU A 302 14.97 0.24 26.06
N GLU A 303 14.80 1.02 27.11
CA GLU A 303 14.34 0.55 28.41
C GLU A 303 12.93 1.08 28.69
N LEU A 304 12.05 0.20 29.18
CA LEU A 304 10.66 0.53 29.52
C LEU A 304 10.32 -0.02 30.89
N ASP A 305 9.80 0.83 31.77
CA ASP A 305 9.18 0.39 33.02
C ASP A 305 7.71 0.06 32.75
N LEU A 306 7.34 -1.20 32.97
CA LEU A 306 6.01 -1.75 32.77
C LEU A 306 5.30 -1.91 34.12
N ALA A 307 4.04 -1.51 34.18
CA ALA A 307 3.18 -1.66 35.35
C ALA A 307 1.92 -2.46 35.02
N VAL A 308 1.18 -2.84 36.06
CA VAL A 308 -0.09 -3.58 35.93
C VAL A 308 -1.01 -2.94 34.89
N GLY A 309 -1.48 -3.76 33.95
CA GLY A 309 -2.35 -3.32 32.85
C GLY A 309 -1.59 -2.92 31.57
N ASP A 310 -0.26 -2.77 31.63
CA ASP A 310 0.55 -2.50 30.46
C ASP A 310 0.73 -3.78 29.62
N ARG A 311 0.52 -3.63 28.31
CA ARG A 311 0.77 -4.65 27.30
C ARG A 311 1.88 -4.17 26.38
N LEU A 312 2.99 -4.90 26.36
CA LEU A 312 4.11 -4.70 25.44
C LEU A 312 4.04 -5.73 24.31
N TRP A 313 4.08 -5.27 23.06
CA TRP A 313 4.25 -6.13 21.89
C TRP A 313 5.64 -5.97 21.29
N ILE A 314 6.35 -7.09 21.14
CA ILE A 314 7.72 -7.19 20.68
C ILE A 314 7.72 -7.91 19.32
N PRO A 315 8.07 -7.21 18.22
CA PRO A 315 8.23 -7.86 16.92
C PRO A 315 9.52 -8.67 16.84
N ALA A 316 9.58 -9.53 15.83
CA ALA A 316 10.79 -10.24 15.45
C ALA A 316 11.99 -9.30 15.22
N GLY A 317 13.19 -9.80 15.51
CA GLY A 317 14.48 -9.11 15.39
C GLY A 317 14.80 -8.17 16.56
N ILE A 318 13.96 -8.16 17.60
CA ILE A 318 14.19 -7.41 18.83
C ILE A 318 14.55 -8.39 19.95
N ALA A 319 15.78 -8.32 20.42
CA ALA A 319 16.18 -9.02 21.63
C ALA A 319 15.51 -8.34 22.82
N HIS A 320 14.95 -9.13 23.72
CA HIS A 320 14.36 -8.60 24.95
C HIS A 320 14.76 -9.37 26.21
N ARG A 321 14.81 -8.66 27.33
CA ARG A 321 14.88 -9.24 28.68
C ARG A 321 14.06 -8.42 29.66
N PHE A 322 13.57 -9.08 30.70
CA PHE A 322 12.74 -8.50 31.74
C PHE A 322 13.34 -8.73 33.10
N ALA A 323 13.54 -7.66 33.86
CA ALA A 323 13.91 -7.70 35.26
C ALA A 323 12.74 -7.24 36.12
N ALA A 324 12.51 -7.92 37.24
CA ALA A 324 11.50 -7.50 38.21
C ALA A 324 11.97 -6.24 38.95
N ILE A 325 11.18 -5.16 38.91
CA ILE A 325 11.37 -3.98 39.77
C ILE A 325 10.84 -4.29 41.17
N GLU A 326 9.71 -5.00 41.21
CA GLU A 326 9.12 -5.68 42.36
C GLU A 326 8.59 -7.04 41.88
N ASP A 327 8.17 -7.92 42.79
CA ASP A 327 7.63 -9.23 42.42
C ASP A 327 6.53 -9.07 41.35
N VAL A 328 6.81 -9.60 40.16
CA VAL A 328 5.99 -9.37 38.98
C VAL A 328 5.45 -10.70 38.46
N THR A 329 4.17 -10.69 38.10
CA THR A 329 3.57 -11.75 37.31
C THR A 329 3.16 -11.17 35.97
N PHE A 330 3.67 -11.75 34.89
CA PHE A 330 3.32 -11.37 33.53
C PHE A 330 2.78 -12.57 32.75
N VAL A 331 1.90 -12.26 31.82
CA VAL A 331 1.38 -13.19 30.83
C VAL A 331 2.18 -13.00 29.56
N GLU A 332 2.94 -14.01 29.17
CA GLU A 332 3.60 -14.09 27.87
C GLU A 332 2.66 -14.79 26.89
N PHE A 333 2.54 -14.26 25.68
CA PHE A 333 1.70 -14.86 24.65
C PHE A 333 2.26 -14.64 23.25
N THR A 334 1.87 -15.51 22.32
CA THR A 334 2.25 -15.40 20.91
C THR A 334 1.14 -15.93 20.01
N ASP A 335 1.06 -15.38 18.80
CA ASP A 335 0.20 -15.84 17.71
C ASP A 335 0.89 -16.90 16.82
N SER A 336 2.16 -17.21 17.10
CA SER A 336 3.03 -18.01 16.25
C SER A 336 3.36 -19.38 16.88
N PRO A 337 3.52 -20.44 16.07
CA PRO A 337 3.99 -21.74 16.57
C PRO A 337 5.46 -21.64 17.01
N TYR A 338 5.84 -22.34 18.08
CA TYR A 338 7.23 -22.35 18.55
C TYR A 338 8.12 -23.15 17.60
N ARG A 339 9.32 -22.61 17.38
CA ARG A 339 10.40 -23.20 16.59
C ARG A 339 11.68 -23.05 17.40
N ALA A 340 12.33 -24.15 17.75
CA ALA A 340 13.54 -24.12 18.58
C ALA A 340 14.69 -23.34 17.93
N GLU A 341 14.78 -23.40 16.61
CA GLU A 341 15.74 -22.65 15.77
C GLU A 341 15.53 -21.13 15.74
N ASP A 342 14.36 -20.66 16.21
CA ASP A 342 14.03 -19.23 16.26
C ASP A 342 14.35 -18.61 17.61
N ASP A 343 14.75 -19.38 18.62
CA ASP A 343 15.11 -18.92 19.95
C ASP A 343 16.64 -18.76 20.05
N VAL A 344 17.12 -17.54 19.78
CA VAL A 344 18.56 -17.26 19.67
C VAL A 344 19.02 -16.44 20.86
N ALA A 345 19.92 -17.00 21.67
CA ALA A 345 20.54 -16.30 22.79
C ALA A 345 21.19 -14.98 22.33
N PHE A 346 20.95 -13.91 23.07
CA PHE A 346 21.45 -12.58 22.75
C PHE A 346 22.27 -12.01 23.91
N ASN A 347 23.42 -11.44 23.59
CA ASN A 347 24.29 -10.82 24.58
C ASN A 347 23.92 -9.33 24.74
N PHE A 348 23.16 -9.02 25.78
CA PHE A 348 22.67 -7.68 26.13
C PHE A 348 23.77 -6.81 26.73
#